data_AF-A0A1G9Z2W2-F1
#
_entry.id   AF-A0A1G9Z2W2-F1
#
_cell.length_a   1.000
_cell.length_b   1.000
_cell.length_c   1.000
_cell.angle_alpha   90.00
_cell.angle_beta   90.00
_cell.angle_gamma   90.00
#
_symmetry.space_group_name_H-M   'P 1'
#
loop_
_entity.id
_entity.type
_entity.pdbx_description
1 polymer ?
#
loop_
_entity_poly.entity_id
_entity_poly.type
_entity_poly.pdbx_seq_one_letter_code
_entity_poly.pdbx_strand_id
1 'polypeptide(L)'
;MIKRRFSLALSLLWRTYVVFFIYSIVISLALGFAFSLKTLVNSSFSLYLPAGALLVFALLLAVLEVGCRINLLRAMFGGRLKRSPAQWRTCVLQMSLVITTLATLNALIAFVAPIDVWVYYKAYVAQPLFAVGVFAIGWAQATSGAEETSAALAVN
;
A
#
# COMPACT_ATOMS: atom_id res chain seq x y z
N MET A 1 2.39 -18.09 17.16
CA MET A 1 3.00 -17.41 15.99
C MET A 1 1.96 -16.84 15.00
N ILE A 2 0.98 -17.62 14.54
CA ILE A 2 -0.06 -17.18 13.56
C ILE A 2 -0.79 -15.89 13.97
N LYS A 3 -1.20 -15.77 15.25
CA LYS A 3 -1.86 -14.54 15.76
C LYS A 3 -1.04 -13.26 15.57
N ARG A 4 0.30 -13.32 15.74
CA ARG A 4 1.20 -12.16 15.51
C ARG A 4 1.27 -11.80 14.02
N ARG A 5 1.37 -12.80 13.13
CA ARG A 5 1.40 -12.58 11.66
C ARG A 5 0.11 -11.92 11.16
N PHE A 6 -1.02 -12.45 11.62
CA PHE A 6 -2.34 -11.95 11.24
C PHE A 6 -2.61 -10.55 11.80
N SER A 7 -2.23 -10.31 13.06
CA SER A 7 -2.35 -8.98 13.69
C SER A 7 -1.53 -7.92 12.95
N LEU A 8 -0.31 -8.27 12.50
CA LEU A 8 0.52 -7.38 11.71
C LEU A 8 -0.10 -7.09 10.33
N ALA A 9 -0.52 -8.14 9.61
CA ALA A 9 -1.17 -7.99 8.31
C ALA A 9 -2.43 -7.10 8.41
N LEU A 10 -3.29 -7.36 9.39
CA LEU A 10 -4.50 -6.57 9.62
C LEU A 10 -4.16 -5.12 10.01
N SER A 11 -3.12 -4.91 10.82
CA SER A 11 -2.67 -3.56 11.17
C SER A 11 -2.13 -2.81 9.96
N LEU A 12 -1.35 -3.47 9.10
CA LEU A 12 -0.85 -2.89 7.86
C LEU A 12 -1.97 -2.59 6.87
N LEU A 13 -2.96 -3.50 6.75
CA LEU A 13 -4.14 -3.31 5.92
C LEU A 13 -4.90 -2.07 6.36
N TRP A 14 -5.20 -1.97 7.66
CA TRP A 14 -5.90 -0.83 8.25
C TRP A 14 -5.13 0.48 8.06
N ARG A 15 -3.84 0.50 8.40
CA ARG A 15 -2.99 1.70 8.25
C ARG A 15 -2.95 2.15 6.80
N THR A 16 -2.74 1.23 5.86
CA THR A 16 -2.68 1.55 4.44
C THR A 16 -4.02 2.08 3.93
N TYR A 17 -5.13 1.47 4.36
CA TYR A 17 -6.48 1.95 4.05
C TYR A 17 -6.70 3.39 4.52
N VAL A 18 -6.37 3.71 5.77
CA VAL A 18 -6.58 5.07 6.30
C VAL A 18 -5.67 6.09 5.61
N VAL A 19 -4.39 5.77 5.39
CA VAL A 19 -3.47 6.67 4.68
C VAL A 19 -3.95 6.87 3.23
N PHE A 20 -4.40 5.81 2.56
CA PHE A 20 -4.94 5.90 1.21
C PHE A 20 -6.25 6.71 1.16
N PHE A 21 -7.10 6.60 2.17
CA PHE A 21 -8.34 7.38 2.28
C PHE A 21 -8.03 8.88 2.43
N ILE A 22 -7.11 9.25 3.32
CA ILE A 22 -6.66 10.63 3.48
C ILE A 22 -6.05 11.15 2.18
N TYR A 23 -5.17 10.36 1.57
CA TYR A 23 -4.59 10.67 0.26
C TYR A 23 -5.68 10.89 -0.81
N SER A 24 -6.71 10.05 -0.83
CA SER A 24 -7.81 10.14 -1.79
C SER A 24 -8.61 11.43 -1.63
N ILE A 25 -8.83 11.89 -0.39
CA ILE A 25 -9.47 13.19 -0.13
C ILE A 25 -8.58 14.32 -0.66
N VAL A 26 -7.29 14.32 -0.31
CA VAL A 26 -6.34 15.37 -0.73
C VAL A 26 -6.24 15.44 -2.25
N ILE A 27 -6.12 14.29 -2.92
CA ILE A 27 -6.01 14.27 -4.37
C ILE A 27 -7.32 14.61 -5.06
N SER A 28 -8.48 14.23 -4.50
CA SER A 28 -9.78 14.63 -5.06
C SER A 28 -9.98 16.14 -4.99
N LEU A 29 -9.58 16.77 -3.88
CA LEU A 29 -9.59 18.23 -3.75
C LEU A 29 -8.62 18.88 -4.74
N ALA A 30 -7.41 18.35 -4.88
CA ALA A 30 -6.41 18.87 -5.82
C ALA A 30 -6.88 18.73 -7.28
N LEU A 31 -7.44 17.58 -7.66
CA LEU A 31 -7.97 17.31 -8.99
C LEU A 31 -9.19 18.17 -9.30
N GLY A 32 -10.10 18.35 -8.34
CA GLY A 32 -11.26 19.23 -8.48
C GLY A 32 -10.90 20.70 -8.66
N PHE A 33 -9.75 21.13 -8.14
CA PHE A 33 -9.23 22.48 -8.35
C PHE A 33 -8.42 22.63 -9.65
N ALA A 34 -7.65 21.60 -10.02
CA ALA A 34 -6.71 21.66 -11.14
C ALA A 34 -7.32 21.28 -12.49
N PHE A 35 -8.38 20.47 -12.53
CA PHE A 35 -8.94 19.94 -13.77
C PHE A 35 -10.42 20.34 -13.96
N SER A 36 -10.75 20.78 -15.17
CA SER A 36 -12.15 21.03 -15.55
C SER A 36 -12.92 19.71 -15.74
N LEU A 37 -14.25 19.75 -15.59
CA LEU A 37 -15.14 18.61 -15.87
C LEU A 37 -14.89 17.99 -17.26
N LYS A 38 -14.49 18.78 -18.26
CA LYS A 38 -14.22 18.28 -19.63
C LYS A 38 -13.03 17.33 -19.69
N THR A 39 -12.01 17.51 -18.84
CA THR A 39 -10.83 16.64 -18.79
C THR A 39 -11.13 15.32 -18.09
N LEU A 40 -12.02 15.35 -17.09
CA LEU A 40 -12.50 14.17 -16.36
C LEU A 40 -13.42 13.26 -17.19
N VAL A 41 -14.09 13.81 -18.21
CA VAL A 41 -15.00 13.08 -19.11
C VAL A 41 -14.24 12.39 -20.27
N ASN A 42 -12.95 12.68 -20.46
CA ASN A 42 -12.15 11.97 -21.46
C ASN A 42 -11.95 10.50 -21.04
N SER A 43 -12.54 9.58 -21.82
CA SER A 43 -12.52 8.14 -21.56
C SER A 43 -11.11 7.56 -21.36
N SER A 44 -10.11 8.05 -22.10
CA SER A 44 -8.72 7.62 -21.92
C SER A 44 -8.14 8.10 -20.58
N PHE A 45 -8.43 9.34 -20.19
CA PHE A 45 -7.98 9.88 -18.91
C PHE A 45 -8.60 9.12 -17.74
N SER A 46 -9.92 8.85 -17.77
CA SER A 46 -10.62 8.11 -16.72
C SER A 46 -10.13 6.66 -16.55
N LEU A 47 -9.62 6.06 -17.64
CA LEU A 47 -9.13 4.68 -17.67
C LEU A 47 -7.75 4.54 -17.01
N TYR A 48 -6.85 5.50 -17.20
CA TYR A 48 -5.52 5.50 -16.57
C TYR A 48 -5.45 6.20 -15.20
N LEU A 49 -6.43 7.05 -14.87
CA LEU A 49 -6.48 7.78 -13.59
C LEU A 49 -6.28 6.87 -12.36
N PRO A 50 -6.89 5.66 -12.27
CA PRO A 50 -6.68 4.77 -11.14
C PRO A 50 -5.23 4.26 -11.01
N ALA A 51 -4.58 3.93 -12.13
CA ALA A 51 -3.17 3.52 -12.12
C ALA A 51 -2.27 4.69 -11.71
N GLY A 52 -2.54 5.88 -12.24
CA GLY A 52 -1.81 7.10 -11.87
C GLY A 52 -1.93 7.40 -10.37
N ALA A 53 -3.13 7.35 -9.81
CA ALA A 53 -3.35 7.58 -8.38
C ALA A 53 -2.62 6.56 -7.50
N LEU A 54 -2.65 5.27 -7.85
CA LEU A 54 -1.90 4.23 -7.13
C LEU A 54 -0.39 4.46 -7.19
N LEU A 55 0.14 4.83 -8.37
CA LEU A 55 1.57 5.07 -8.55
C LEU A 55 2.04 6.30 -7.76
N VAL A 56 1.29 7.40 -7.80
CA VAL A 56 1.58 8.61 -7.01
C VAL A 56 1.53 8.28 -5.51
N PHE A 57 0.56 7.46 -5.07
CA PHE A 57 0.49 7.02 -3.69
C PHE A 57 1.71 6.16 -3.27
N ALA A 58 2.11 5.21 -4.11
CA ALA A 58 3.29 4.37 -3.86
C ALA A 58 4.58 5.21 -3.77
N LEU A 59 4.72 6.19 -4.67
CA LEU A 59 5.84 7.13 -4.67
C LEU A 59 5.84 8.01 -3.42
N LEU A 60 4.68 8.54 -3.01
CA LEU A 60 4.55 9.33 -1.80
C LEU A 60 5.05 8.55 -0.57
N LEU A 61 4.64 7.28 -0.43
CA LEU A 61 5.09 6.41 0.66
C LEU A 61 6.61 6.21 0.64
N ALA A 62 7.19 5.93 -0.54
CA ALA A 62 8.62 5.68 -0.68
C ALA A 62 9.46 6.95 -0.45
N VAL A 63 9.07 8.08 -1.05
CA VAL A 63 9.80 9.35 -0.95
C VAL A 63 9.75 9.91 0.46
N LEU A 64 8.60 9.86 1.14
CA LEU A 64 8.50 10.34 2.52
C LEU A 64 9.35 9.49 3.47
N GLU A 65 9.38 8.17 3.27
CA GLU A 65 10.22 7.28 4.09
C GLU A 65 11.71 7.46 3.81
N VAL A 66 12.12 7.46 2.53
CA VAL A 66 13.55 7.48 2.14
C VAL A 66 14.13 8.89 2.20
N GLY A 67 13.40 9.90 1.73
CA GLY A 67 13.85 11.29 1.64
C GLY A 67 13.61 12.08 2.92
N CYS A 68 12.41 11.96 3.50
CA CYS A 68 12.02 12.79 4.66
C CYS A 68 12.10 12.05 6.00
N ARG A 69 12.36 10.73 6.00
CA ARG A 69 12.29 9.86 7.21
C ARG A 69 10.93 9.89 7.91
N ILE A 70 9.88 10.24 7.18
CA ILE A 70 8.49 10.28 7.66
C ILE A 70 7.79 8.99 7.26
N ASN A 71 7.55 8.14 8.25
CA ASN A 71 6.85 6.88 8.03
C ASN A 71 5.33 7.07 8.21
N LEU A 72 4.61 7.32 7.11
CA LEU A 72 3.16 7.54 7.15
C LEU A 72 2.39 6.37 7.79
N LEU A 73 2.80 5.12 7.51
CA LEU A 73 2.14 3.95 8.09
C LEU A 73 2.35 3.86 9.61
N ARG A 74 3.53 4.24 10.11
CA ARG A 74 3.83 4.30 11.55
C ARG A 74 3.12 5.47 12.22
N ALA A 75 3.07 6.64 11.57
CA ALA A 75 2.44 7.85 12.08
C ALA A 75 0.96 7.62 12.41
N MET A 76 0.26 6.83 11.61
CA MET A 76 -1.11 6.42 11.88
C MET A 76 -1.18 5.48 13.10
N PHE A 77 -1.63 5.95 14.27
CA PHE A 77 -1.72 5.17 15.52
C PHE A 77 -0.39 4.55 15.98
N GLY A 78 0.64 5.38 16.14
CA GLY A 78 2.05 5.02 16.39
C GLY A 78 2.43 4.31 17.71
N GLY A 79 1.52 3.61 18.39
CA GLY A 79 1.81 3.00 19.70
C GLY A 79 1.56 1.49 19.85
N ARG A 80 0.75 0.85 18.98
CA ARG A 80 0.28 -0.53 19.25
C ARG A 80 1.22 -1.65 18.79
N LEU A 81 2.13 -1.38 17.84
CA LEU A 81 3.13 -2.34 17.39
C LEU A 81 4.52 -1.81 17.73
N LYS A 82 5.10 -2.29 18.83
CA LYS A 82 6.50 -2.04 19.20
C LYS A 82 7.39 -2.70 18.15
N ARG A 83 7.83 -1.92 17.15
CA ARG A 83 8.73 -2.34 16.08
C ARG A 83 9.84 -1.33 15.88
N SER A 84 11.00 -1.81 15.48
CA SER A 84 12.14 -0.93 15.23
C SER A 84 11.89 -0.05 13.99
N PRO A 85 12.54 1.12 13.90
CA PRO A 85 12.47 1.96 12.70
C PRO A 85 12.85 1.21 11.41
N ALA A 86 13.84 0.32 11.48
CA ALA A 86 14.27 -0.49 10.34
C ALA A 86 13.17 -1.46 9.85
N GLN A 87 12.44 -2.11 10.76
CA GLN A 87 11.33 -3.00 10.41
C GLN A 87 10.17 -2.22 9.76
N TRP A 88 9.89 -1.02 10.25
CA TRP A 88 8.87 -0.14 9.67
C TRP A 88 9.26 0.35 8.27
N ARG A 89 10.53 0.67 8.06
CA ARG A 89 11.06 1.02 6.73
C ARG A 89 10.86 -0.11 5.74
N THR A 90 11.22 -1.34 6.10
CA THR A 90 11.00 -2.51 5.25
C THR A 90 9.53 -2.72 4.93
N CYS A 91 8.63 -2.56 5.91
CA CYS A 91 7.18 -2.69 5.68
C CYS A 91 6.66 -1.63 4.71
N VAL A 92 7.10 -0.37 4.84
CA VAL A 92 6.68 0.71 3.93
C VAL A 92 7.18 0.48 2.51
N LEU A 93 8.45 0.07 2.35
CA LEU A 93 9.01 -0.20 1.03
C LEU A 93 8.34 -1.41 0.36
N GLN A 94 8.08 -2.48 1.10
CA GLN A 94 7.34 -3.63 0.58
C GLN A 94 5.90 -3.26 0.21
N MET A 95 5.24 -2.40 0.99
CA MET A 95 3.92 -1.89 0.64
C MET A 95 3.94 -1.02 -0.61
N SER A 96 4.91 -0.11 -0.74
CA SER A 96 5.10 0.69 -1.94
C SER A 96 5.32 -0.19 -3.17
N LEU A 97 6.06 -1.29 -3.03
CA LEU A 97 6.24 -2.27 -4.10
C LEU A 97 4.93 -2.98 -4.48
N VAL A 98 4.13 -3.42 -3.50
CA VAL A 98 2.82 -4.04 -3.76
C VAL A 98 1.89 -3.07 -4.48
N ILE A 99 1.82 -1.81 -4.03
CA ILE A 99 0.96 -0.79 -4.65
C ILE A 99 1.45 -0.46 -6.06
N THR A 100 2.76 -0.32 -6.26
CA THR A 100 3.36 -0.13 -7.58
C THR A 100 3.00 -1.28 -8.51
N THR A 101 3.10 -2.53 -8.04
CA THR A 101 2.74 -3.72 -8.83
C THR A 101 1.26 -3.68 -9.24
N LEU A 102 0.36 -3.32 -8.33
CA LEU A 102 -1.06 -3.15 -8.64
C LEU A 102 -1.33 -2.02 -9.63
N ALA A 103 -0.59 -0.91 -9.52
CA ALA A 103 -0.68 0.21 -10.46
C ALA A 103 -0.24 -0.23 -11.87
N THR A 104 0.88 -0.95 -11.97
CA THR A 104 1.40 -1.51 -13.23
C THR A 104 0.42 -2.52 -13.83
N LEU A 105 -0.12 -3.44 -13.02
CA LEU A 105 -1.12 -4.40 -13.48
C LEU A 105 -2.39 -3.69 -13.96
N ASN A 106 -2.87 -2.68 -13.23
CA ASN A 106 -4.04 -1.91 -13.66
C ASN A 106 -3.77 -1.19 -14.99
N ALA A 107 -2.61 -0.54 -15.15
CA ALA A 107 -2.24 0.13 -16.40
C ALA A 107 -2.11 -0.86 -17.57
N LEU A 108 -1.48 -2.02 -17.33
CA LEU A 108 -1.31 -3.05 -18.34
C LEU A 108 -2.65 -3.59 -18.81
N ILE A 109 -3.54 -3.96 -17.88
CA ILE A 109 -4.89 -4.46 -18.20
C ILE A 109 -5.69 -3.39 -18.93
N ALA A 110 -5.60 -2.13 -18.50
CA ALA A 110 -6.26 -1.02 -19.15
C ALA A 110 -5.75 -0.80 -20.60
N PHE A 111 -4.48 -1.11 -20.86
CA PHE A 111 -3.86 -1.00 -22.18
C PHE A 111 -4.17 -2.19 -23.11
N VAL A 112 -4.18 -3.42 -22.59
CA VAL A 112 -4.27 -4.64 -23.42
C VAL A 112 -5.66 -5.27 -23.49
N ALA A 113 -6.53 -5.01 -22.51
CA ALA A 113 -7.79 -5.71 -22.37
C ALA A 113 -9.01 -4.83 -22.68
N PRO A 114 -10.15 -5.42 -23.09
CA PRO A 114 -11.41 -4.70 -23.21
C PRO A 114 -11.85 -4.04 -21.89
N ILE A 115 -12.64 -2.96 -21.98
CA ILE A 115 -13.12 -2.20 -20.83
C ILE A 115 -13.84 -3.10 -19.81
N ASP A 116 -14.65 -4.08 -20.27
CA ASP A 116 -15.39 -4.98 -19.37
C ASP A 116 -14.45 -5.84 -18.50
N VAL A 117 -13.33 -6.29 -19.08
CA VAL A 117 -12.30 -7.05 -18.37
C VAL A 117 -11.59 -6.15 -17.35
N TRP A 118 -11.30 -4.91 -17.72
CA TRP A 118 -10.70 -3.93 -16.82
C TRP A 118 -11.63 -3.59 -15.64
N VAL A 119 -12.93 -3.39 -15.89
CA VAL A 119 -13.93 -3.15 -14.85
C VAL A 119 -14.03 -4.36 -13.93
N TYR A 120 -14.09 -5.58 -14.49
CA TYR A 120 -14.13 -6.82 -13.72
C TYR A 120 -12.89 -6.97 -12.82
N TYR A 121 -11.70 -6.75 -13.39
CA TYR A 121 -10.44 -6.78 -12.63
C TYR A 121 -10.47 -5.83 -11.44
N LYS A 122 -10.89 -4.57 -11.65
CA LYS A 122 -10.96 -3.57 -10.59
C LYS A 122 -11.98 -3.90 -9.51
N ALA A 123 -13.12 -4.47 -9.90
CA ALA A 123 -14.22 -4.75 -8.97
C ALA A 123 -13.97 -5.99 -8.11
N TYR A 124 -13.31 -7.01 -8.66
CA TYR A 124 -13.25 -8.34 -8.03
C TYR A 124 -11.84 -8.89 -7.80
N VAL A 125 -10.84 -8.45 -8.58
CA VAL A 125 -9.51 -9.07 -8.56
C VAL A 125 -8.48 -8.19 -7.84
N ALA A 126 -8.55 -6.87 -8.05
CA ALA A 126 -7.58 -5.93 -7.49
C ALA A 126 -7.59 -5.91 -5.94
N GLN A 127 -8.77 -5.91 -5.30
CA GLN A 127 -8.85 -5.85 -3.84
C GLN A 127 -8.34 -7.14 -3.16
N PRO A 128 -8.69 -8.36 -3.63
CA PRO A 128 -8.10 -9.57 -3.10
C PRO A 128 -6.58 -9.65 -3.34
N LEU A 129 -6.08 -9.24 -4.52
CA LEU A 129 -4.65 -9.21 -4.80
C LEU A 129 -3.90 -8.28 -3.82
N PHE A 130 -4.46 -7.10 -3.55
CA PHE A 130 -3.92 -6.21 -2.54
C PHE A 130 -3.87 -6.88 -1.18
N ALA A 131 -4.98 -7.47 -0.73
CA ALA A 131 -5.05 -8.17 0.56
C ALA A 131 -3.98 -9.28 0.64
N VAL A 132 -3.86 -10.12 -0.38
CA VAL A 132 -2.84 -11.18 -0.44
C VAL A 132 -1.43 -10.60 -0.31
N GLY A 133 -1.13 -9.50 -0.99
CA GLY A 133 0.16 -8.80 -0.86
C GLY A 133 0.41 -8.31 0.58
N VAL A 134 -0.58 -7.70 1.22
CA VAL A 134 -0.49 -7.26 2.63
C VAL A 134 -0.26 -8.44 3.58
N PHE A 135 -0.97 -9.55 3.37
CA PHE A 135 -0.82 -10.75 4.17
C PHE A 135 0.54 -11.41 3.97
N ALA A 136 1.07 -11.42 2.74
CA ALA A 136 2.42 -11.91 2.44
C ALA A 136 3.49 -11.10 3.19
N ILE A 137 3.37 -9.76 3.23
CA ILE A 137 4.23 -8.89 4.04
C ILE A 137 4.11 -9.24 5.52
N GLY A 138 2.87 -9.35 6.02
CA GLY A 138 2.61 -9.71 7.41
C GLY A 138 3.22 -11.07 7.79
N TRP A 139 3.24 -12.02 6.86
CA TRP A 139 3.81 -13.35 7.07
C TRP A 139 5.34 -13.34 7.06
N ALA A 140 5.94 -12.65 6.09
CA ALA A 140 7.39 -12.55 5.92
C ALA A 140 8.06 -11.71 7.02
N GLN A 141 7.36 -10.70 7.55
CA GLN A 141 7.93 -9.79 8.54
C GLN A 141 7.66 -10.22 9.98
N ALA A 142 6.74 -11.17 10.23
CA ALA A 142 6.42 -11.62 11.59
C ALA A 142 7.35 -12.73 12.13
N THR A 143 8.38 -13.09 11.37
CA THR A 143 9.33 -14.19 11.65
C THR A 143 10.55 -13.81 12.48
N SER A 144 10.73 -12.58 12.93
CA SER A 144 11.84 -12.20 13.83
C SER A 144 11.64 -12.64 15.29
N GLY A 145 11.02 -13.81 15.51
CA GLY A 145 10.96 -14.47 16.83
C GLY A 145 12.07 -15.50 17.02
N ALA A 146 12.74 -15.94 15.95
CA ALA A 146 13.90 -16.83 16.06
C ALA A 146 15.10 -16.12 16.74
N GLU A 147 15.22 -14.81 16.56
CA GLU A 147 16.19 -13.97 17.28
C GLU A 147 15.84 -13.80 18.77
N GLU A 148 14.57 -13.82 19.18
CA GLU A 148 14.18 -13.80 20.59
C GLU A 148 14.65 -15.08 21.31
N THR A 149 14.58 -16.25 20.66
CA THR A 149 15.07 -17.53 21.22
C THR A 149 16.59 -17.66 21.21
N SER A 150 17.28 -17.20 20.14
CA SER A 150 18.75 -17.21 20.14
C SER A 150 19.35 -16.18 21.09
N ALA A 151 18.72 -15.01 21.29
CA ALA A 151 19.17 -14.04 22.29
C ALA A 151 18.87 -14.50 23.72
N ALA A 152 17.76 -15.21 23.95
CA ALA A 152 17.45 -15.78 25.28
C ALA A 152 18.36 -16.98 25.65
N LEU A 153 18.89 -17.71 24.67
CA LEU A 153 19.87 -18.78 24.88
C LEU A 153 21.33 -18.32 24.94
N ALA A 154 21.63 -17.09 24.50
CA ALA A 154 22.97 -16.50 24.59
C ALA A 154 23.24 -15.74 25.91
N VAL A 155 22.25 -15.69 26.80
CA VAL A 155 22.30 -15.00 28.12
C VAL A 155 22.21 -16.01 29.29
N ASN A 156 22.13 -17.31 28.99
CA ASN A 156 22.30 -18.41 29.95
C ASN A 156 23.59 -19.17 29.66
#